data_AF-A0A6P1IH76-F1
#
_entry.id   AF-A0A6P1IH76-F1
#
_cell.length_a   1.000
_cell.length_b   1.000
_cell.length_c   1.000
_cell.angle_alpha   90.00
_cell.angle_beta   90.00
_cell.angle_gamma   90.00
#
_symmetry.space_group_name_H-M   'P 1'
#
loop_
_entity.id
_entity.type
_entity.pdbx_description
1 polymer ?
#
loop_
_entity_poly.entity_id
_entity_poly.type
_entity_poly.pdbx_seq_one_letter_code
_entity_poly.pdbx_strand_id
1 'polypeptide(L)' 'MPTKSTRASRGVQVDDVWAVADGVLAQRERPTIERVRTHLGRGSAPAPPP' A
#
# COMPACT_ATOMS: atom_id res chain seq x y z
N MET A 1 -10.96 22.20 10.80
CA MET A 1 -9.67 21.49 10.79
C MET A 1 -9.68 20.50 9.63
N PRO A 2 -9.07 20.80 8.48
CA PRO A 2 -8.82 19.79 7.46
C PRO A 2 -7.32 19.49 7.46
N THR A 3 -6.88 18.44 8.16
CA THR A 3 -5.53 17.92 7.96
C THR A 3 -5.54 17.09 6.68
N LYS A 4 -5.55 17.81 5.54
CA LYS A 4 -5.13 17.24 4.26
C LYS A 4 -3.74 16.66 4.51
N SER A 5 -3.67 15.35 4.66
CA SER A 5 -2.40 14.65 4.74
C SER A 5 -1.74 14.77 3.38
N THR A 6 -1.00 15.86 3.23
CA THR A 6 0.17 15.95 2.37
C THR A 6 1.09 14.80 2.78
N ARG A 7 0.84 13.58 2.31
CA ARG A 7 1.85 12.51 2.30
C ARG A 7 2.59 12.69 0.99
N ALA A 8 3.40 13.73 0.92
CA ALA A 8 4.83 13.61 1.14
C ALA A 8 5.41 12.61 0.14
N SER A 9 6.24 13.12 -0.76
CA SER A 9 7.15 12.44 -1.67
C SER A 9 8.18 11.56 -0.94
N ARG A 10 7.76 10.86 0.12
CA ARG A 10 8.55 9.89 0.86
C ARG A 10 8.45 8.63 0.02
N GLY A 11 9.55 8.28 -0.65
CA GLY A 11 9.60 7.16 -1.59
C GLY A 11 8.93 5.91 -1.03
N VAL A 12 8.35 5.12 -1.94
CA VAL A 12 7.69 3.85 -1.63
C VAL A 12 8.56 3.03 -0.67
N GLN A 13 8.05 2.72 0.52
CA GLN A 13 8.76 1.87 1.47
C GLN A 13 8.57 0.41 1.07
N VAL A 14 9.62 -0.39 1.27
CA VAL A 14 9.56 -1.84 1.00
C VAL A 14 8.46 -2.50 1.82
N ASP A 15 8.30 -2.10 3.08
CA ASP A 15 7.28 -2.66 3.98
C ASP A 15 5.85 -2.45 3.44
N ASP A 16 5.57 -1.24 2.93
CA ASP A 16 4.27 -0.94 2.32
C ASP A 16 4.01 -1.81 1.07
N VAL A 17 5.05 -2.08 0.28
CA VAL A 17 4.97 -2.94 -0.91
C VAL A 17 4.63 -4.38 -0.52
N TRP A 18 5.25 -4.90 0.54
CA TRP A 18 4.99 -6.24 1.03
C TRP A 18 3.57 -6.38 1.56
N ALA A 19 3.13 -5.47 2.43
CA ALA A 19 1.77 -5.48 2.98
C ALA A 19 0.70 -5.40 1.89
N VAL A 20 0.93 -4.55 0.88
CA VAL A 20 0.03 -4.44 -0.27
C VAL A 20 0.04 -5.72 -1.11
N ALA A 21 1.20 -6.31 -1.37
CA ALA A 21 1.32 -7.54 -2.14
C ALA A 21 0.60 -8.70 -1.44
N ASP A 22 0.72 -8.82 -0.12
CA ASP A 22 -0.02 -9.79 0.68
C ASP A 22 -1.54 -9.56 0.60
N GLY A 23 -1.99 -8.30 0.64
CA GLY A 23 -3.39 -7.96 0.41
C GLY A 23 -3.91 -8.38 -0.97
N VAL A 24 -3.07 -8.32 -2.01
CA VAL A 24 -3.42 -8.80 -3.36
C VAL A 24 -3.45 -10.33 -3.41
N LEU A 25 -2.49 -11.00 -2.76
CA LEU A 25 -2.45 -12.45 -2.63
C LEU A 25 -3.66 -13.01 -1.86
N ALA A 26 -4.06 -12.34 -0.77
CA ALA A 26 -5.24 -12.68 0.02
C ALA A 26 -6.53 -12.57 -0.80
N GLN A 27 -6.59 -11.65 -1.76
CA GLN A 27 -7.68 -11.53 -2.74
C GLN A 27 -7.64 -12.61 -3.83
N ARG A 28 -6.73 -13.59 -3.73
CA ARG A 28 -6.43 -14.62 -4.75
C ARG A 28 -6.08 -14.04 -6.11
N GLU A 29 -5.45 -12.88 -6.07
CA GLU A 29 -5.08 -12.14 -7.27
C GLU A 29 -3.55 -12.10 -7.42
N ARG A 30 -3.09 -11.90 -8.64
CA ARG A 30 -1.64 -11.91 -8.93
C ARG A 30 -1.03 -10.57 -8.51
N PRO A 31 -0.04 -10.54 -7.59
CA PRO A 31 0.59 -9.30 -7.12
C PRO A 31 1.54 -8.74 -8.18
N THR A 32 0.97 -8.05 -9.18
CA THR A 32 1.73 -7.36 -10.23
C THR A 32 2.09 -5.93 -9.81
N ILE A 33 3.14 -5.36 -10.42
CA ILE A 33 3.62 -4.00 -10.11
C ILE A 33 2.47 -2.97 -10.20
N GLU A 34 1.65 -3.03 -11.24
CA GLU A 34 0.55 -2.09 -11.44
C GLU A 34 -0.54 -2.19 -10.36
N ARG A 35 -0.87 -3.40 -9.89
CA ARG A 35 -1.81 -3.59 -8.77
C ARG A 35 -1.23 -3.08 -7.47
N VAL A 36 0.02 -3.44 -7.19
CA VAL A 36 0.70 -2.99 -5.97
C VAL A 36 0.76 -1.46 -5.95
N ARG A 37 1.07 -0.80 -7.08
CA ARG A 37 1.01 0.66 -7.21
C ARG A 37 -0.40 1.22 -7.04
N THR A 38 -1.41 0.56 -7.61
CA THR A 38 -2.83 0.97 -7.49
C THR A 38 -3.31 0.92 -6.05
N HIS A 39 -3.00 -0.14 -5.32
CA HIS A 39 -3.37 -0.32 -3.91
C HIS A 39 -2.56 0.58 -3.00
N LEU A 40 -1.27 0.78 -3.27
CA LEU A 40 -0.41 1.71 -2.55
C LEU A 40 -0.88 3.16 -2.69
N GLY A 41 -1.39 3.54 -3.86
CA GLY A 41 -1.93 4.88 -4.15
C GLY A 41 -3.36 5.14 -3.65
N ARG A 42 -4.13 4.09 -3.30
CA ARG A 42 -5.54 4.21 -2.87
C ARG A 42 -5.75 4.50 -1.38
N GLY A 43 -4.67 4.61 -0.61
CA GLY A 43 -4.71 4.86 0.82
C GLY A 43 -3.97 3.74 1.52
N SER A 44 -2.81 4.09 2.08
CA SER A 44 -2.02 3.19 2.92
C SER A 44 -2.96 2.54 3.95
N ALA A 45 -3.07 1.22 3.92
CA ALA A 45 -3.44 0.47 5.11
C ALA A 45 -2.14 0.17 5.86
N PRO A 46 -1.75 0.95 6.88
CA PRO A 46 -0.66 0.55 7.73
C PRO A 46 -1.11 -0.59 8.66
N ALA A 47 -0.37 -1.69 8.57
CA ALA A 47 -0.20 -2.82 9.49
C ALA A 47 -1.45 -3.61 9.93
N PRO A 48 -1.36 -4.96 9.88
CA PRO A 48 -1.20 -5.66 11.16
C PRO A 48 0.13 -6.44 11.23
N PRO A 49 0.93 -6.28 12.31
CA PRO A 49 1.97 -7.23 12.67
C PRO A 49 1.54 -8.08 13.91
N PRO A 50 2.33 -9.11 14.26
CA PRO A 50 2.06 -10.54 14.03
C PRO A 50 0.71 -11.08 14.54
#